data_AF-W1WXR2-F1
#
_entry.id   AF-W1WXR2-F1
#
_cell.length_a   1.000
_cell.length_b   1.000
_cell.length_c   1.000
_cell.angle_alpha   90.00
_cell.angle_beta   90.00
_cell.angle_gamma   90.00
#
_symmetry.space_group_name_H-M   'P 1'
#
loop_
_entity.id
_entity.type
_entity.pdbx_description
1 polymer ?
#
loop_
_entity_poly.entity_id
_entity_poly.type
_entity_poly.pdbx_seq_one_letter_code
_entity_poly.pdbx_strand_id
1 'polypeptide(L)'
;GKLALRFMKRRAKIVHRNLELCFPEMSEQERRKMVVKNFESVGMGLMETGMAWFWPDRRIARWTEVIGMEHIRDVQAQKRGILLVGIHFLTLELGARQFGMQEPGIGVYRPNDNPLIDWLQTWGRLRSNKSMLDRKDLKGMIKALKKGEVVWYAPDHDYGPRSSVFVPLFAVEQAATTTGTWMLARMSGACLVPFVPRRKPDGKGYQLIMLPPECSPPLDDAETTAAWMNKVVEKCIMMAPEQYMWLHRRFKTRPEGVPSRY
;
A
#
# COMPACT_ATOMS: atom_id res chain seq x y z
N GLY A 1 -8.05 -5.58 -18.40
CA GLY A 1 -7.64 -4.16 -18.30
C GLY A 1 -8.33 -3.26 -19.30
N LYS A 2 -7.98 -3.35 -20.59
CA LYS A 2 -8.57 -2.50 -21.66
C LYS A 2 -10.10 -2.58 -21.76
N LEU A 3 -10.70 -3.76 -21.55
CA LEU A 3 -12.15 -3.89 -21.46
C LEU A 3 -12.72 -3.10 -20.28
N ALA A 4 -12.15 -3.25 -19.09
CA ALA A 4 -12.55 -2.50 -17.90
C ALA A 4 -12.48 -0.98 -18.11
N LEU A 5 -11.48 -0.48 -18.86
CA LEU A 5 -11.38 0.94 -19.21
C LEU A 5 -12.61 1.44 -19.99
N ARG A 6 -13.19 0.62 -20.88
CA ARG A 6 -14.37 0.99 -21.67
C ARG A 6 -15.64 1.07 -20.82
N PHE A 7 -15.79 0.18 -19.84
CA PHE A 7 -17.00 0.07 -19.03
C PHE A 7 -16.93 0.89 -17.72
N MET A 8 -15.75 1.00 -17.10
CA MET A 8 -15.56 1.69 -15.81
C MET A 8 -15.18 3.16 -15.99
N LYS A 9 -15.91 3.91 -16.82
CA LYS A 9 -15.62 5.31 -17.17
C LYS A 9 -15.43 6.21 -15.95
N ARG A 10 -16.21 6.01 -14.88
CA ARG A 10 -16.07 6.75 -13.62
C ARG A 10 -14.71 6.54 -12.96
N ARG A 11 -14.20 5.31 -12.94
CA ARG A 11 -12.86 5.01 -12.39
C ARG A 11 -11.77 5.60 -13.26
N ALA A 12 -11.93 5.58 -14.58
CA ALA A 12 -10.98 6.22 -15.50
C ALA A 12 -10.85 7.73 -15.26
N LYS A 13 -11.98 8.42 -15.03
CA LYS A 13 -11.99 9.84 -14.64
C LYS A 13 -11.26 10.09 -13.31
N ILE A 14 -11.41 9.19 -12.32
CA ILE A 14 -10.72 9.30 -11.03
C ILE A 14 -9.20 9.14 -11.21
N VAL A 15 -8.76 8.14 -11.98
CA VAL A 15 -7.33 7.93 -12.28
C VAL A 15 -6.75 9.17 -12.97
N HIS A 16 -7.42 9.65 -14.02
CA HIS A 16 -7.00 10.86 -14.74
C HIS A 16 -6.89 12.07 -13.80
N ARG A 17 -7.93 12.33 -12.99
CA ARG A 17 -7.94 13.44 -12.03
C ARG A 17 -6.85 13.32 -10.95
N ASN A 18 -6.57 12.11 -10.46
CA ASN A 18 -5.48 11.90 -9.52
C ASN A 18 -4.12 12.23 -10.14
N LEU A 19 -3.88 11.77 -11.36
CA LEU A 19 -2.63 12.06 -12.09
C LEU A 19 -2.49 13.56 -12.36
N GLU A 20 -3.58 14.24 -12.71
CA GLU A 20 -3.62 15.70 -12.86
C GLU A 20 -3.23 16.44 -11.58
N LEU A 21 -3.80 16.02 -10.45
CA LEU A 21 -3.54 16.65 -9.15
C LEU A 21 -2.11 16.39 -8.66
N CYS A 22 -1.58 15.19 -8.87
CA CYS A 22 -0.24 14.83 -8.44
C CYS A 22 0.86 15.37 -9.36
N PHE A 23 0.61 15.43 -10.66
CA PHE A 23 1.58 15.75 -11.70
C PHE A 23 1.01 16.83 -12.64
N PRO A 24 0.91 18.09 -12.19
CA PRO A 24 0.32 19.18 -12.99
C PRO A 24 1.08 19.42 -14.30
N GLU A 25 2.40 19.21 -14.30
CA GLU A 25 3.26 19.34 -15.48
C GLU A 25 3.12 18.18 -16.49
N MET A 26 2.43 17.08 -16.13
CA MET A 26 2.19 15.97 -17.04
C MET A 26 1.14 16.36 -18.07
N SER A 27 1.52 16.33 -19.36
CA SER A 27 0.63 16.70 -20.45
C SER A 27 -0.61 15.81 -20.51
N GLU A 28 -1.70 16.33 -21.09
CA GLU A 28 -2.95 15.57 -21.26
C GLU A 28 -2.72 14.26 -22.06
N GLN A 29 -1.81 14.26 -23.02
CA GLN A 29 -1.49 13.08 -23.81
C GLN A 29 -0.77 12.01 -22.97
N GLU A 30 0.24 12.40 -22.18
CA GLU A 30 0.95 11.50 -21.28
C GLU A 30 0.03 10.95 -20.21
N ARG A 31 -0.83 11.80 -19.64
CA ARG A 31 -1.82 11.43 -18.65
C ARG A 31 -2.78 10.36 -19.20
N ARG A 32 -3.31 10.54 -20.41
CA ARG A 32 -4.14 9.53 -21.09
C ARG A 32 -3.41 8.21 -21.28
N LYS A 33 -2.14 8.25 -21.71
CA LYS A 33 -1.30 7.03 -21.84
C LYS A 33 -1.13 6.33 -20.48
N MET A 34 -0.91 7.09 -19.41
CA MET A 34 -0.80 6.56 -18.05
C MET A 34 -2.11 5.95 -17.56
N VAL A 35 -3.28 6.53 -17.86
CA VAL A 35 -4.58 5.91 -17.54
C VAL A 35 -4.71 4.55 -18.22
N VAL A 36 -4.32 4.43 -19.50
CA VAL A 36 -4.36 3.14 -20.21
C VAL A 36 -3.47 2.11 -19.52
N LYS A 37 -2.20 2.45 -19.23
CA LYS A 37 -1.27 1.56 -18.51
C LYS A 37 -1.79 1.16 -17.13
N ASN A 38 -2.39 2.10 -16.40
CA ASN A 38 -2.96 1.80 -15.09
C ASN A 38 -4.14 0.81 -15.19
N PHE A 39 -5.00 0.96 -16.19
CA PHE A 39 -6.08 0.00 -16.42
C PHE A 39 -5.60 -1.36 -16.92
N GLU A 40 -4.51 -1.43 -17.69
CA GLU A 40 -3.83 -2.70 -17.98
C GLU A 40 -3.38 -3.37 -16.67
N SER A 41 -2.74 -2.60 -15.79
CA SER A 41 -2.34 -3.06 -14.43
C SER A 41 -3.53 -3.52 -13.58
N VAL A 42 -4.71 -2.87 -13.68
CA VAL A 42 -5.94 -3.33 -12.99
C VAL A 42 -6.34 -4.72 -13.47
N GLY A 43 -6.25 -4.97 -14.77
CA GLY A 43 -6.53 -6.29 -15.33
C GLY A 43 -5.57 -7.35 -14.83
N MET A 44 -4.28 -7.02 -14.79
CA MET A 44 -3.24 -7.91 -14.27
C MET A 44 -3.43 -8.18 -12.77
N GLY A 45 -3.79 -7.16 -11.99
CA GLY A 45 -4.01 -7.28 -10.54
C GLY A 45 -5.08 -8.32 -10.19
N LEU A 46 -6.17 -8.39 -10.98
CA LEU A 46 -7.20 -9.42 -10.79
C LEU A 46 -6.64 -10.84 -10.97
N MET A 47 -5.84 -11.06 -12.02
CA MET A 47 -5.21 -12.36 -12.27
C MET A 47 -4.20 -12.70 -11.16
N GLU A 48 -3.47 -11.70 -10.68
CA GLU A 48 -2.47 -11.84 -9.63
C GLU A 48 -3.05 -12.12 -8.26
N THR A 49 -4.23 -11.61 -7.94
CA THR A 49 -4.98 -12.05 -6.76
C THR A 49 -5.26 -13.55 -6.86
N GLY A 50 -5.69 -14.04 -8.03
CA GLY A 50 -5.86 -15.48 -8.27
C GLY A 50 -4.54 -16.26 -8.14
N MET A 51 -3.44 -15.71 -8.66
CA MET A 51 -2.11 -16.32 -8.51
C MET A 51 -1.71 -16.42 -7.03
N ALA A 52 -1.82 -15.31 -6.29
CA ALA A 52 -1.44 -15.22 -4.89
C ALA A 52 -2.21 -16.24 -4.02
N TRP A 53 -3.51 -16.37 -4.25
CA TRP A 53 -4.38 -17.20 -3.41
C TRP A 53 -4.40 -18.67 -3.80
N PHE A 54 -4.14 -19.02 -5.06
CA PHE A 54 -4.31 -20.41 -5.53
C PHE A 54 -3.04 -21.09 -6.04
N TRP A 55 -1.98 -20.37 -6.41
CA TRP A 55 -0.75 -21.04 -6.87
C TRP A 55 0.05 -21.68 -5.72
N PRO A 56 0.75 -22.79 -5.97
CA PRO A 56 1.67 -23.37 -5.00
C PRO A 56 2.94 -22.51 -4.87
N ASP A 57 3.62 -22.61 -3.71
CA ASP A 57 4.82 -21.83 -3.38
C ASP A 57 5.91 -21.89 -4.43
N ARG A 58 6.23 -23.11 -4.90
CA ARG A 58 7.24 -23.33 -5.95
C ARG A 58 7.00 -22.49 -7.20
N ARG A 59 5.73 -22.23 -7.54
CA ARG A 59 5.37 -21.45 -8.73
C ARG A 59 5.52 -19.96 -8.46
N ILE A 60 5.11 -19.47 -7.29
CA ILE A 60 5.31 -18.06 -6.91
C ILE A 60 6.80 -17.72 -6.80
N ALA A 61 7.57 -18.57 -6.11
CA ALA A 61 9.01 -18.39 -5.92
C ALA A 61 9.75 -18.28 -7.26
N ARG A 62 9.42 -19.12 -8.24
CA ARG A 62 10.04 -19.10 -9.59
C ARG A 62 9.92 -17.73 -10.30
N TRP A 63 8.86 -16.98 -10.03
CA TRP A 63 8.60 -15.70 -10.69
C TRP A 63 8.98 -14.49 -9.85
N THR A 64 9.48 -14.71 -8.63
CA THR A 64 9.69 -13.65 -7.65
C THR A 64 11.16 -13.45 -7.39
N GLU A 65 11.58 -12.20 -7.51
CA GLU A 65 12.87 -11.72 -7.03
C GLU A 65 12.62 -10.88 -5.78
N VAL A 66 13.39 -11.14 -4.72
CA VAL A 66 13.23 -10.46 -3.43
C VAL A 66 14.50 -9.67 -3.14
N ILE A 67 14.37 -8.37 -2.84
CA ILE A 67 15.48 -7.43 -2.66
C ILE A 67 15.30 -6.74 -1.30
N GLY A 68 16.34 -6.70 -0.46
CA GLY A 68 16.31 -5.96 0.81
C GLY A 68 15.76 -6.76 2.00
N MET A 69 15.67 -8.09 1.95
CA MET A 69 15.19 -8.88 3.10
C MET A 69 16.11 -8.81 4.31
N GLU A 70 17.38 -8.51 4.10
CA GLU A 70 18.35 -8.18 5.15
C GLU A 70 17.80 -7.10 6.09
N HIS A 71 17.10 -6.07 5.57
CA HIS A 71 16.49 -5.02 6.40
C HIS A 71 15.48 -5.56 7.41
N ILE A 72 14.72 -6.58 7.04
CA ILE A 72 13.75 -7.23 7.94
C ILE A 72 14.50 -8.02 9.02
N ARG A 73 15.49 -8.81 8.61
CA ARG A 73 16.29 -9.65 9.51
C ARG A 73 17.06 -8.81 10.53
N ASP A 74 17.64 -7.69 10.10
CA ASP A 74 18.41 -6.78 10.96
C ASP A 74 17.55 -6.14 12.05
N VAL A 75 16.31 -5.78 11.73
CA VAL A 75 15.37 -5.24 12.73
C VAL A 75 14.88 -6.33 13.67
N GLN A 76 14.59 -7.53 13.15
CA GLN A 76 14.19 -8.66 13.99
C GLN A 76 15.30 -9.09 14.96
N ALA A 77 16.57 -9.02 14.55
CA ALA A 77 17.72 -9.29 15.42
C ALA A 77 17.76 -8.36 16.64
N GLN A 78 17.22 -7.13 16.52
CA GLN A 78 17.05 -6.17 17.61
C GLN A 78 15.82 -6.45 18.49
N LYS A 79 15.08 -7.53 18.23
CA LYS A 79 13.81 -7.90 18.89
C LYS A 79 12.76 -6.79 18.83
N ARG A 80 12.81 -5.99 17.77
CA ARG A 80 11.95 -4.82 17.56
C ARG A 80 10.84 -5.17 16.58
N GLY A 81 9.62 -4.72 16.87
CA GLY A 81 8.49 -4.89 15.95
C GLY A 81 8.69 -4.12 14.66
N ILE A 82 8.13 -4.66 13.57
CA ILE A 82 8.20 -4.05 12.24
C ILE A 82 6.81 -3.59 11.83
N LEU A 83 6.65 -2.29 11.62
CA LEU A 83 5.52 -1.75 10.89
C LEU A 83 5.88 -1.81 9.40
N LEU A 84 5.44 -2.87 8.72
CA LEU A 84 5.71 -3.04 7.29
C LEU A 84 4.77 -2.12 6.51
N VAL A 85 5.34 -1.06 5.94
CA VAL A 85 4.59 0.00 5.26
C VAL A 85 4.33 -0.44 3.82
N GLY A 86 3.09 -0.86 3.56
CA GLY A 86 2.60 -1.19 2.24
C GLY A 86 1.95 0.00 1.55
N ILE A 87 2.11 0.07 0.24
CA ILE A 87 1.38 1.00 -0.63
C ILE A 87 0.41 0.17 -1.46
N HIS A 88 -0.80 0.68 -1.72
CA HIS A 88 -1.81 0.00 -2.51
C HIS A 88 -1.41 -0.04 -4.00
N PHE A 89 -0.41 -0.84 -4.33
CA PHE A 89 -0.15 -1.27 -5.69
C PHE A 89 -1.20 -2.31 -6.12
N LEU A 90 -1.52 -2.36 -7.40
CA LEU A 90 -2.48 -3.33 -7.96
C LEU A 90 -1.97 -4.78 -7.87
N THR A 91 -0.68 -4.96 -7.60
CA THR A 91 0.03 -6.23 -7.33
C THR A 91 0.00 -6.64 -5.85
N LEU A 92 -0.67 -5.89 -4.96
CA LEU A 92 -0.53 -6.00 -3.50
C LEU A 92 -0.74 -7.41 -2.95
N GLU A 93 -1.77 -8.14 -3.40
CA GLU A 93 -2.05 -9.50 -2.91
C GLU A 93 -0.91 -10.46 -3.24
N LEU A 94 -0.29 -10.32 -4.42
CA LEU A 94 0.88 -11.10 -4.78
C LEU A 94 2.10 -10.66 -3.95
N GLY A 95 2.27 -9.37 -3.72
CA GLY A 95 3.30 -8.84 -2.83
C GLY A 95 3.21 -9.40 -1.40
N ALA A 96 1.99 -9.47 -0.86
CA ALA A 96 1.72 -10.05 0.46
C ALA A 96 2.03 -11.54 0.51
N ARG A 97 1.72 -12.28 -0.58
CA ARG A 97 2.10 -13.69 -0.71
C ARG A 97 3.62 -13.84 -0.75
N GLN A 98 4.30 -13.05 -1.58
CA GLN A 98 5.76 -13.08 -1.73
C GLN A 98 6.48 -12.78 -0.42
N PHE A 99 6.03 -11.76 0.31
CA PHE A 99 6.61 -11.39 1.60
C PHE A 99 6.38 -12.48 2.64
N GLY A 100 5.13 -12.95 2.80
CA GLY A 100 4.81 -13.92 3.83
C GLY A 100 5.45 -15.30 3.59
N MET A 101 5.81 -15.64 2.34
CA MET A 101 6.64 -16.82 2.06
C MET A 101 8.07 -16.71 2.63
N GLN A 102 8.55 -15.50 2.90
CA GLN A 102 9.85 -15.24 3.52
C GLN A 102 9.71 -15.02 5.03
N GLU A 103 8.79 -14.14 5.43
CA GLU A 103 8.52 -13.76 6.81
C GLU A 103 7.01 -13.58 7.03
N PRO A 104 6.31 -14.59 7.57
CA PRO A 104 4.88 -14.51 7.83
C PRO A 104 4.53 -13.32 8.75
N GLY A 105 3.72 -12.39 8.26
CA GLY A 105 3.28 -11.22 9.02
C GLY A 105 1.84 -11.30 9.51
N ILE A 106 1.40 -10.23 10.16
CA ILE A 106 0.00 -10.00 10.55
C ILE A 106 -0.61 -8.96 9.60
N GLY A 107 -1.62 -9.37 8.83
CA GLY A 107 -2.29 -8.50 7.86
C GLY A 107 -3.35 -7.62 8.51
N VAL A 108 -3.33 -6.31 8.27
CA VAL A 108 -4.42 -5.41 8.69
C VAL A 108 -5.44 -5.29 7.55
N TYR A 109 -6.74 -5.46 7.85
CA TYR A 109 -7.79 -5.38 6.83
C TYR A 109 -9.12 -4.85 7.36
N ARG A 110 -10.02 -4.51 6.43
CA ARG A 110 -11.44 -4.33 6.71
C ARG A 110 -12.16 -5.58 6.18
N PRO A 111 -13.02 -6.24 6.97
CA PRO A 111 -13.89 -7.29 6.47
C PRO A 111 -14.69 -6.85 5.25
N ASN A 112 -14.82 -7.75 4.28
CA ASN A 112 -15.67 -7.52 3.12
C ASN A 112 -17.15 -7.56 3.54
N ASP A 113 -17.98 -6.74 2.92
CA ASP A 113 -19.43 -6.74 3.19
C ASP A 113 -20.10 -8.04 2.74
N ASN A 114 -19.49 -8.75 1.79
CA ASN A 114 -19.90 -10.09 1.39
C ASN A 114 -19.10 -11.15 2.17
N PRO A 115 -19.73 -11.97 3.03
CA PRO A 115 -19.05 -12.96 3.87
C PRO A 115 -18.29 -14.03 3.07
N LEU A 116 -18.75 -14.41 1.88
CA LEU A 116 -18.06 -15.40 1.04
C LEU A 116 -16.76 -14.83 0.48
N ILE A 117 -16.79 -13.56 0.04
CA ILE A 117 -15.59 -12.86 -0.44
C ILE A 117 -14.63 -12.64 0.73
N ASP A 118 -15.15 -12.30 1.91
CA ASP A 118 -14.36 -12.13 3.11
C ASP A 118 -13.61 -13.41 3.51
N TRP A 119 -14.32 -14.53 3.54
CA TRP A 119 -13.75 -15.85 3.80
C TRP A 119 -12.67 -16.19 2.78
N LEU A 120 -12.95 -16.02 1.48
CA LEU A 120 -12.00 -16.36 0.42
C LEU A 120 -10.73 -15.50 0.49
N GLN A 121 -10.89 -14.20 0.72
CA GLN A 121 -9.78 -13.26 0.87
C GLN A 121 -8.92 -13.64 2.09
N THR A 122 -9.56 -13.94 3.22
CA THR A 122 -8.86 -14.32 4.45
C THR A 122 -8.14 -15.65 4.27
N TRP A 123 -8.79 -16.66 3.70
CA TRP A 123 -8.18 -17.94 3.37
C TRP A 123 -6.95 -17.77 2.48
N GLY A 124 -7.05 -16.98 1.41
CA GLY A 124 -5.95 -16.72 0.48
C GLY A 124 -4.76 -16.05 1.14
N ARG A 125 -5.01 -15.02 1.98
CA ARG A 125 -3.95 -14.29 2.69
C ARG A 125 -3.25 -15.12 3.77
N LEU A 126 -3.99 -15.98 4.47
CA LEU A 126 -3.45 -16.84 5.54
C LEU A 126 -2.59 -17.99 5.03
N ARG A 127 -2.52 -18.23 3.71
CA ARG A 127 -1.60 -19.24 3.16
C ARG A 127 -0.12 -18.94 3.45
N SER A 128 0.25 -17.68 3.69
CA SER A 128 1.64 -17.22 3.94
C SER A 128 1.75 -16.29 5.15
N ASN A 129 0.65 -15.96 5.82
CA ASN A 129 0.65 -14.96 6.88
C ASN A 129 0.10 -15.58 8.16
N LYS A 130 0.53 -15.05 9.31
CA LYS A 130 0.22 -15.61 10.63
C LYS A 130 -1.25 -15.45 10.98
N SER A 131 -1.77 -14.24 10.78
CA SER A 131 -3.14 -13.88 11.17
C SER A 131 -3.57 -12.57 10.51
N MET A 132 -4.83 -12.21 10.71
CA MET A 132 -5.42 -10.95 10.26
C MET A 132 -5.96 -10.16 11.45
N LEU A 133 -5.78 -8.83 11.45
CA LEU A 133 -6.36 -7.90 12.40
C LEU A 133 -7.31 -6.93 11.68
N ASP A 134 -8.43 -6.62 12.33
CA ASP A 134 -9.30 -5.55 11.84
C ASP A 134 -8.56 -4.22 11.93
N ARG A 135 -8.69 -3.37 10.92
CA ARG A 135 -8.11 -2.01 10.88
C ARG A 135 -8.53 -1.12 12.05
N LYS A 136 -9.63 -1.44 12.75
CA LYS A 136 -10.09 -0.75 13.96
C LYS A 136 -9.39 -1.24 15.22
N ASP A 137 -8.75 -2.41 15.21
CA ASP A 137 -8.06 -2.98 16.37
C ASP A 137 -6.64 -2.44 16.54
N LEU A 138 -6.55 -1.13 16.84
CA LEU A 138 -5.27 -0.47 17.09
C LEU A 138 -4.53 -1.09 18.29
N LYS A 139 -5.26 -1.54 19.31
CA LYS A 139 -4.68 -2.17 20.51
C LYS A 139 -4.00 -3.50 20.14
N GLY A 140 -4.66 -4.32 19.31
CA GLY A 140 -4.09 -5.55 18.77
C GLY A 140 -2.82 -5.31 17.97
N MET A 141 -2.82 -4.30 17.09
CA MET A 141 -1.64 -3.92 16.30
C MET A 141 -0.47 -3.51 17.19
N ILE A 142 -0.70 -2.63 18.18
CA ILE A 142 0.34 -2.19 19.11
C ILE A 142 0.89 -3.36 19.93
N LYS A 143 0.01 -4.25 20.41
CA LYS A 143 0.40 -5.45 21.16
C LYS A 143 1.27 -6.38 20.31
N ALA A 144 0.93 -6.57 19.04
CA ALA A 144 1.73 -7.37 18.12
C ALA A 144 3.12 -6.74 17.90
N LEU A 145 3.17 -5.45 17.57
CA LEU A 145 4.43 -4.73 17.37
C LEU A 145 5.35 -4.79 18.62
N LYS A 146 4.79 -4.60 19.82
CA LYS A 146 5.56 -4.73 21.08
C LYS A 146 6.11 -6.14 21.34
N LYS A 147 5.55 -7.16 20.68
CA LYS A 147 6.05 -8.55 20.75
C LYS A 147 7.13 -8.85 19.70
N GLY A 148 7.54 -7.87 18.90
CA GLY A 148 8.50 -8.08 17.82
C GLY A 148 7.87 -8.61 16.52
N GLU A 149 6.55 -8.60 16.41
CA GLU A 149 5.86 -9.08 15.20
C GLU A 149 5.96 -8.08 14.04
N VAL A 150 5.78 -8.61 12.82
CA VAL A 150 5.59 -7.81 11.61
C VAL A 150 4.09 -7.53 11.45
N VAL A 151 3.71 -6.25 11.42
CA VAL A 151 2.35 -5.80 11.15
C VAL A 151 2.32 -5.03 9.83
N TRP A 152 1.50 -5.50 8.90
CA TRP A 152 1.28 -4.84 7.61
C TRP A 152 0.33 -3.66 7.76
N TYR A 153 0.75 -2.49 7.27
CA TYR A 153 -0.01 -1.26 7.39
C TYR A 153 0.13 -0.40 6.13
N ALA A 154 -0.98 0.19 5.67
CA ALA A 154 -1.02 0.99 4.44
C ALA A 154 -1.58 2.41 4.68
N PRO A 155 -0.72 3.45 4.69
CA PRO A 155 -1.09 4.84 5.02
C PRO A 155 -1.56 5.68 3.83
N ASP A 156 -1.53 5.14 2.61
CA ASP A 156 -1.65 5.85 1.34
C ASP A 156 -3.10 6.09 0.86
N HIS A 157 -4.11 5.67 1.62
CA HIS A 157 -5.52 5.88 1.31
C HIS A 157 -6.16 7.00 2.14
N ASP A 158 -7.12 7.71 1.53
CA ASP A 158 -8.00 8.66 2.23
C ASP A 158 -9.11 7.93 3.03
N TYR A 159 -8.98 8.00 4.36
CA TYR A 159 -9.91 7.41 5.35
C TYR A 159 -10.94 8.40 5.90
N GLY A 160 -11.05 9.60 5.34
CA GLY A 160 -11.91 10.66 5.86
C GLY A 160 -11.19 11.65 6.78
N PRO A 161 -11.91 12.64 7.30
CA PRO A 161 -11.33 13.69 8.14
C PRO A 161 -11.02 13.20 9.57
N ARG A 162 -11.63 12.10 10.02
CA ARG A 162 -11.35 11.53 11.34
C ARG A 162 -9.97 10.88 11.34
N SER A 163 -9.14 11.25 12.32
CA SER A 163 -7.77 10.73 12.47
C SER A 163 -6.90 10.95 11.22
N SER A 164 -7.09 12.10 10.59
CA SER A 164 -6.26 12.57 9.48
C SER A 164 -5.81 14.00 9.71
N VAL A 165 -4.63 14.32 9.22
CA VAL A 165 -4.07 15.67 9.11
C VAL A 165 -3.99 16.04 7.62
N PHE A 166 -3.88 17.34 7.32
CA PHE A 166 -3.74 17.83 5.96
C PHE A 166 -2.27 18.17 5.70
N VAL A 167 -1.60 17.32 4.93
CA VAL A 167 -0.16 17.47 4.63
C VAL A 167 0.09 17.25 3.14
N PRO A 168 1.24 17.68 2.59
CA PRO A 168 1.54 17.51 1.18
C PRO A 168 1.63 16.04 0.75
N LEU A 169 1.11 15.73 -0.44
CA LEU A 169 1.34 14.49 -1.17
C LEU A 169 1.43 14.81 -2.66
N PHE A 170 2.62 14.62 -3.24
CA PHE A 170 2.98 15.16 -4.55
C PHE A 170 2.68 16.67 -4.62
N ALA A 171 2.09 17.16 -5.73
CA ALA A 171 1.70 18.56 -5.90
C ALA A 171 0.40 18.95 -5.15
N VAL A 172 -0.19 18.06 -4.34
CA VAL A 172 -1.36 18.38 -3.52
C VAL A 172 -0.92 18.77 -2.12
N GLU A 173 -0.87 20.07 -1.85
CA GLU A 173 -0.40 20.63 -0.57
C GLU A 173 -1.20 20.19 0.67
N GLN A 174 -2.51 19.94 0.49
CA GLN A 174 -3.42 19.61 1.59
C GLN A 174 -4.17 18.31 1.29
N ALA A 175 -3.46 17.19 1.40
CA ALA A 175 -4.01 15.84 1.27
C ALA A 175 -4.34 15.26 2.65
N ALA A 176 -5.57 14.80 2.85
CA ALA A 176 -5.96 14.11 4.08
C ALA A 176 -5.15 12.82 4.23
N THR A 177 -4.32 12.76 5.26
CA THR A 177 -3.36 11.68 5.50
C THR A 177 -3.53 11.17 6.92
N THR A 178 -3.64 9.85 7.07
CA THR A 178 -3.95 9.24 8.36
C THR A 178 -2.83 9.45 9.37
N THR A 179 -3.21 9.70 10.63
CA THR A 179 -2.28 9.80 11.77
C THR A 179 -1.88 8.43 12.34
N GLY A 180 -2.34 7.33 11.72
CA GLY A 180 -2.11 5.97 12.21
C GLY A 180 -0.64 5.57 12.27
N THR A 181 0.18 6.02 11.32
CA THR A 181 1.65 5.82 11.34
C THR A 181 2.25 6.36 12.64
N TRP A 182 1.95 7.62 12.98
CA TRP A 182 2.43 8.27 14.20
C TRP A 182 1.99 7.51 15.44
N MET A 183 0.71 7.18 15.52
CA MET A 183 0.15 6.44 16.67
C MET A 183 0.83 5.08 16.86
N LEU A 184 0.92 4.27 15.80
CA LEU A 184 1.48 2.92 15.87
C LEU A 184 2.97 2.96 16.19
N ALA A 185 3.74 3.79 15.50
CA ALA A 185 5.19 3.90 15.72
C ALA A 185 5.50 4.42 17.12
N ARG A 186 4.85 5.51 17.57
CA ARG A 186 5.08 6.10 18.89
C ARG A 186 4.71 5.17 20.04
N MET A 187 3.57 4.47 19.95
CA MET A 187 3.09 3.63 21.04
C MET A 187 3.80 2.28 21.14
N SER A 188 4.31 1.75 20.02
CA SER A 188 4.97 0.45 19.98
C SER A 188 6.49 0.53 20.00
N GLY A 189 7.07 1.64 19.58
CA GLY A 189 8.49 1.74 19.28
C GLY A 189 8.88 0.87 18.08
N ALA A 190 7.97 0.56 17.15
CA ALA A 190 8.29 -0.24 15.96
C ALA A 190 9.26 0.50 15.03
N CYS A 191 9.99 -0.27 14.22
CA CYS A 191 10.73 0.26 13.08
C CYS A 191 9.85 0.17 11.83
N LEU A 192 9.92 1.17 10.96
CA LEU A 192 9.12 1.23 9.75
C LEU A 192 9.93 0.71 8.57
N VAL A 193 9.39 -0.26 7.85
CA VAL A 193 10.04 -0.81 6.67
C VAL A 193 9.09 -0.71 5.50
N PRO A 194 9.31 0.23 4.57
CA PRO A 194 8.51 0.31 3.36
C PRO A 194 8.80 -0.87 2.44
N PHE A 195 7.78 -1.37 1.76
CA PHE A 195 7.98 -2.39 0.74
C PHE A 195 7.17 -2.09 -0.53
N VAL A 196 7.69 -2.53 -1.67
CA VAL A 196 7.13 -2.27 -3.00
C VAL A 196 7.07 -3.57 -3.78
N PRO A 197 5.87 -4.13 -4.02
CA PRO A 197 5.67 -5.21 -4.96
C PRO A 197 5.43 -4.63 -6.36
N ARG A 198 6.27 -4.97 -7.34
CA ARG A 198 6.10 -4.52 -8.72
C ARG A 198 6.29 -5.62 -9.74
N ARG A 199 5.63 -5.48 -10.88
CA ARG A 199 5.92 -6.27 -12.09
C ARG A 199 7.23 -5.78 -12.69
N LYS A 200 8.06 -6.73 -13.12
CA LYS A 200 9.18 -6.43 -14.01
C LYS A 200 8.67 -6.15 -15.43
N PRO A 201 9.38 -5.32 -16.21
CA PRO A 201 9.06 -5.12 -17.62
C PRO A 201 9.01 -6.43 -18.41
N ASP A 202 8.29 -6.40 -19.53
CA ASP A 202 8.26 -7.48 -20.54
C ASP A 202 7.85 -8.86 -20.01
N GLY A 203 7.07 -8.91 -18.92
CA GLY A 203 6.57 -10.17 -18.36
C GLY A 203 7.65 -11.03 -17.70
N LYS A 204 8.80 -10.45 -17.31
CA LYS A 204 9.93 -11.17 -16.70
C LYS A 204 9.71 -11.58 -15.23
N GLY A 205 8.47 -11.53 -14.74
CA GLY A 205 8.10 -11.83 -13.35
C GLY A 205 7.95 -10.58 -12.49
N TYR A 206 8.28 -10.72 -11.21
CA TYR A 206 7.95 -9.76 -10.16
C TYR A 206 9.16 -9.46 -9.28
N GLN A 207 9.17 -8.27 -8.70
CA GLN A 207 10.10 -7.87 -7.66
C GLN A 207 9.32 -7.49 -6.40
N LEU A 208 9.79 -8.00 -5.27
CA LEU A 208 9.41 -7.53 -3.95
C LEU A 208 10.61 -6.80 -3.36
N ILE A 209 10.48 -5.49 -3.17
CA ILE A 209 11.58 -4.62 -2.76
C ILE A 209 11.29 -4.08 -1.37
N MET A 210 12.15 -4.38 -0.41
CA MET A 210 12.14 -3.81 0.93
C MET A 210 13.09 -2.62 0.91
N LEU A 211 12.59 -1.45 1.30
CA LEU A 211 13.41 -0.24 1.43
C LEU A 211 14.10 -0.21 2.79
N PRO A 212 15.18 0.59 2.92
CA PRO A 212 15.87 0.74 4.19
C PRO A 212 14.91 1.08 5.36
N PRO A 213 15.14 0.47 6.54
CA PRO A 213 14.29 0.67 7.71
C PRO A 213 14.47 2.08 8.29
N GLU A 214 13.37 2.69 8.75
CA GLU A 214 13.41 3.88 9.61
C GLU A 214 13.04 3.49 11.05
N CYS A 215 14.05 3.47 11.90
CA CYS A 215 13.93 3.06 13.30
C CYS A 215 13.84 4.25 14.26
N SER A 216 14.01 5.46 13.77
CA SER A 216 13.84 6.72 14.51
C SER A 216 13.03 7.71 13.67
N PRO A 217 11.80 7.35 13.24
CA PRO A 217 10.96 8.25 12.47
C PRO A 217 10.68 9.53 13.26
N PRO A 218 10.39 10.67 12.60
CA PRO A 218 9.95 11.87 13.30
C PRO A 218 8.58 11.60 13.92
N LEU A 219 8.46 11.75 15.25
CA LEU A 219 7.26 11.40 16.03
C LEU A 219 6.79 12.51 16.98
N ASP A 220 7.30 13.72 16.81
CA ASP A 220 6.96 14.90 17.63
C ASP A 220 5.45 15.11 17.66
N ASP A 221 4.84 15.11 16.48
CA ASP A 221 3.40 15.24 16.27
C ASP A 221 2.94 14.48 15.02
N ALA A 222 1.62 14.36 14.86
CA ALA A 222 1.04 13.58 13.79
C ALA A 222 1.20 14.22 12.39
N GLU A 223 1.29 15.54 12.30
CA GLU A 223 1.47 16.29 11.06
C GLU A 223 2.87 16.09 10.50
N THR A 224 3.89 16.25 11.34
CA THR A 224 5.29 16.02 11.01
C THR A 224 5.51 14.58 10.53
N THR A 225 5.00 13.58 11.25
CA THR A 225 5.11 12.18 10.84
C THR A 225 4.37 11.89 9.53
N ALA A 226 3.15 12.44 9.35
CA ALA A 226 2.36 12.20 8.16
C ALA A 226 3.00 12.82 6.91
N ALA A 227 3.56 14.02 7.02
CA ALA A 227 4.28 14.68 5.94
C ALA A 227 5.52 13.88 5.52
N TRP A 228 6.31 13.43 6.49
CA TRP A 228 7.45 12.53 6.24
C TRP A 228 7.01 11.21 5.59
N MET A 229 5.95 10.58 6.11
CA MET A 229 5.41 9.33 5.54
C MET A 229 4.93 9.52 4.10
N ASN A 230 4.32 10.67 3.76
CA ASN A 230 3.94 10.94 2.38
C ASN A 230 5.16 11.02 1.44
N LYS A 231 6.33 11.48 1.89
CA LYS A 231 7.57 11.41 1.09
C LYS A 231 8.04 9.97 0.86
N VAL A 232 7.89 9.10 1.86
CA VAL A 232 8.13 7.66 1.71
C VAL A 232 7.15 7.05 0.69
N VAL A 233 5.87 7.39 0.79
CA VAL A 233 4.81 6.95 -0.15
C VAL A 233 5.10 7.43 -1.57
N GLU A 234 5.46 8.71 -1.77
CA GLU A 234 5.85 9.29 -3.06
C GLU A 234 7.00 8.48 -3.69
N LYS A 235 8.07 8.26 -2.93
CA LYS A 235 9.23 7.48 -3.37
C LYS A 235 8.82 6.09 -3.83
N CYS A 236 7.97 5.40 -3.05
CA CYS A 236 7.48 4.07 -3.39
C CYS A 236 6.65 4.10 -4.69
N ILE A 237 5.65 4.99 -4.79
CA ILE A 237 4.79 5.13 -5.97
C ILE A 237 5.64 5.35 -7.24
N MET A 238 6.66 6.20 -7.17
CA MET A 238 7.51 6.51 -8.32
C MET A 238 8.36 5.33 -8.81
N MET A 239 8.47 4.23 -8.06
CA MET A 239 9.15 3.01 -8.52
C MET A 239 8.34 2.21 -9.56
N ALA A 240 7.03 2.42 -9.63
CA ALA A 240 6.11 1.79 -10.59
C ALA A 240 4.77 2.56 -10.66
N PRO A 241 4.76 3.85 -11.06
CA PRO A 241 3.59 4.72 -10.93
C PRO A 241 2.36 4.19 -11.69
N GLU A 242 2.56 3.50 -12.80
CA GLU A 242 1.49 2.85 -13.56
C GLU A 242 0.80 1.71 -12.79
N GLN A 243 1.44 1.16 -11.76
CA GLN A 243 0.94 0.03 -10.99
C GLN A 243 0.24 0.44 -9.70
N TYR A 244 0.33 1.71 -9.29
CA TYR A 244 -0.36 2.22 -8.10
C TYR A 244 -1.89 2.24 -8.27
N MET A 245 -2.66 2.06 -7.20
CA MET A 245 -4.13 2.03 -7.21
C MET A 245 -4.72 3.45 -7.32
N TRP A 246 -4.44 4.14 -8.43
CA TRP A 246 -5.00 5.45 -8.79
C TRP A 246 -6.54 5.47 -8.90
N LEU A 247 -7.22 4.33 -8.74
CA LEU A 247 -8.67 4.20 -8.78
C LEU A 247 -9.35 4.68 -7.50
N HIS A 248 -8.59 4.85 -6.41
CA HIS A 248 -9.07 5.43 -5.16
C HIS A 248 -9.24 6.94 -5.30
N ARG A 249 -10.30 7.49 -4.71
CA ARG A 249 -10.45 8.95 -4.60
C ARG A 249 -9.55 9.46 -3.48
N ARG A 250 -8.24 9.50 -3.72
CA ARG A 250 -7.18 9.85 -2.76
C ARG A 250 -7.33 11.26 -2.15
N PHE A 251 -7.97 12.18 -2.85
CA PHE A 251 -8.07 13.59 -2.44
C PHE A 251 -9.52 14.05 -2.18
N LYS A 252 -10.41 13.13 -1.78
CA LYS A 252 -11.85 13.43 -1.61
C LYS A 252 -12.11 14.25 -0.36
N THR A 253 -11.34 13.98 0.69
CA THR A 253 -11.32 14.73 1.94
C THR A 253 -10.39 15.92 1.77
N ARG A 254 -10.86 17.07 2.25
CA ARG A 254 -10.23 18.38 2.08
C ARG A 254 -10.58 19.26 3.27
N PRO A 255 -9.78 20.31 3.53
CA PRO A 255 -10.13 21.31 4.53
C PRO A 255 -11.52 21.91 4.26
N GLU A 256 -12.15 22.42 5.31
CA GLU A 256 -13.41 23.15 5.19
C GLU A 256 -13.25 24.36 4.26
N GLY A 257 -14.28 24.66 3.46
CA GLY A 257 -14.26 25.72 2.45
C GLY A 257 -13.55 25.37 1.14
N VAL A 258 -12.77 24.28 1.06
CA VAL A 258 -12.11 23.89 -0.19
C VAL A 258 -13.10 23.19 -1.14
N PRO A 259 -13.19 23.57 -2.45
CA PRO A 259 -14.05 22.90 -3.42
C PRO A 259 -13.73 21.42 -3.63
N SER A 260 -14.71 20.63 -4.08
CA SER A 260 -14.48 19.21 -4.40
C SER A 260 -13.40 19.06 -5.47
N ARG A 261 -12.48 18.11 -5.26
CA ARG A 261 -11.44 17.77 -6.22
C ARG A 261 -11.87 16.70 -7.24
N TYR A 262 -13.07 16.11 -7.10
CA TYR A 262 -13.67 15.15 -8.04
C TYR A 262 -15.12 15.48 -8.34
#